data_AF-A0A495PYH4-F1
#
_entry.id   AF-A0A495PYH4-F1
#
_cell.length_a   1.000
_cell.length_b   1.000
_cell.length_c   1.000
_cell.angle_alpha   90.00
_cell.angle_beta   90.00
_cell.angle_gamma   90.00
#
_symmetry.space_group_name_H-M   'P 1'
#
loop_
_entity.id
_entity.type
_entity.pdbx_description
1 polymer ?
#
loop_
_entity_poly.entity_id
_entity_poly.type
_entity_poly.pdbx_seq_one_letter_code
_entity_poly.pdbx_strand_id
1 'polypeptide(L)'
;MEKDLLKIIEDFKNEILEIEESNVNDFNVVEKGITISRKYLQKLRLCIRDNNFKNKENEITFFKKHKPYVYSRLKFYAKLYNFLINRPAGTIQSQQIFIDEEIQKLQESNRRNIDFIKYYREESTVLDEFYFIRGKDKISLVSDTSHFYTDAEFSTSHDNAIAKIMAYDLLINHYVQELSYLRDQSYGISNKLNTLANGERLGWTASKTDLIELIYALQASGAIKSGTAGIKEMASACEDIFELKLGNVYRTFLEIRERKIDQTKFIDRLKATLLRRMEETDG
;
A
#
# COMPACT_ATOMS: atom_id res chain seq x y z
N MET A 1 28.86 15.66 11.33
CA MET A 1 28.29 15.52 9.98
C MET A 1 27.77 14.12 9.66
N GLU A 2 28.58 13.09 9.38
CA GLU A 2 28.04 11.80 8.87
C GLU A 2 27.06 11.15 9.85
N LYS A 3 27.39 11.16 11.15
CA LYS A 3 26.49 10.72 12.23
C LYS A 3 25.20 11.54 12.30
N ASP A 4 25.30 12.86 12.14
CA ASP A 4 24.14 13.77 12.20
C ASP A 4 23.24 13.60 10.98
N LEU A 5 23.84 13.44 9.80
CA LEU A 5 23.16 13.16 8.54
C LEU A 5 22.37 11.85 8.63
N LEU A 6 23.02 10.77 9.05
CA LEU A 6 22.36 9.47 9.22
C LEU A 6 21.24 9.54 10.25
N LYS A 7 21.43 10.29 11.34
CA LYS A 7 20.38 10.54 12.32
C LYS A 7 19.18 11.28 11.71
N ILE A 8 19.41 12.36 10.93
CA ILE A 8 18.32 13.10 10.26
C ILE A 8 17.53 12.18 9.33
N ILE A 9 18.20 11.29 8.60
CA ILE A 9 17.56 10.35 7.67
C ILE A 9 16.75 9.30 8.45
N GLU A 10 17.28 8.78 9.54
CA GLU A 10 16.59 7.79 10.35
C GLU A 10 15.37 8.39 11.05
N ASP A 11 15.50 9.59 11.61
CA ASP A 11 14.39 10.36 12.16
C ASP A 11 13.31 10.61 11.09
N PHE A 12 13.70 10.91 9.84
CA PHE A 12 12.75 11.04 8.73
C PHE A 12 12.03 9.74 8.43
N LYS A 13 12.73 8.61 8.34
CA LYS A 13 12.11 7.30 8.10
C LYS A 13 11.07 6.98 9.16
N ASN A 14 11.41 7.20 10.43
CA ASN A 14 10.49 6.93 11.53
C ASN A 14 9.24 7.83 11.45
N GLU A 15 9.40 9.14 11.24
CA GLU A 15 8.25 10.05 11.12
C GLU A 15 7.41 9.81 9.86
N ILE A 16 8.02 9.38 8.74
CA ILE A 16 7.28 9.18 7.49
C ILE A 16 6.57 7.83 7.43
N LEU A 17 7.06 6.80 8.14
CA LEU A 17 6.41 5.49 8.20
C LEU A 17 4.98 5.58 8.71
N GLU A 18 4.72 6.39 9.74
CA GLU A 18 3.36 6.62 10.25
C GLU A 18 2.42 7.19 9.18
N ILE A 19 2.94 8.02 8.26
CA ILE A 19 2.18 8.59 7.15
C ILE A 19 2.00 7.56 6.02
N GLU A 20 3.04 6.77 5.72
CA GLU A 20 3.00 5.71 4.70
C GLU A 20 2.03 4.57 5.08
N GLU A 21 1.85 4.28 6.37
CA GLU A 21 0.88 3.30 6.89
C GLU A 21 -0.55 3.86 7.05
N SER A 22 -0.70 5.18 6.95
CA SER A 22 -2.01 5.85 7.06
C SER A 22 -2.78 5.83 5.74
N ASN A 23 -4.06 6.22 5.78
CA ASN A 23 -4.87 6.37 4.58
C ASN A 23 -4.41 7.58 3.75
N VAL A 24 -3.59 7.35 2.72
CA VAL A 24 -3.07 8.38 1.81
C VAL A 24 -4.11 8.99 0.87
N ASN A 25 -5.37 8.58 0.95
CA ASN A 25 -6.50 9.27 0.31
C ASN A 25 -7.07 10.43 1.17
N ASP A 26 -6.62 10.58 2.43
CA ASP A 26 -6.97 11.73 3.28
C ASP A 26 -6.03 12.92 3.01
N PHE A 27 -6.62 14.06 2.65
CA PHE A 27 -5.88 15.32 2.45
C PHE A 27 -4.99 15.70 3.63
N ASN A 28 -5.44 15.51 4.87
CA ASN A 28 -4.66 15.84 6.06
C ASN A 28 -3.41 14.97 6.18
N VAL A 29 -3.50 13.68 5.79
CA VAL A 29 -2.37 12.75 5.79
C VAL A 29 -1.35 13.18 4.72
N VAL A 30 -1.83 13.52 3.52
CA VAL A 30 -0.97 13.99 2.43
C VAL A 30 -0.26 15.31 2.79
N GLU A 31 -0.96 16.28 3.37
CA GLU A 31 -0.39 17.55 3.82
C GLU A 31 0.66 17.37 4.93
N LYS A 32 0.42 16.44 5.87
CA LYS A 32 1.43 16.04 6.86
C LYS A 32 2.67 15.45 6.18
N GLY A 33 2.50 14.57 5.19
CA GLY A 33 3.59 14.02 4.39
C GLY A 33 4.43 15.09 3.70
N ILE A 34 3.77 16.11 3.11
CA ILE A 34 4.44 17.30 2.53
C ILE A 34 5.24 18.04 3.60
N THR A 35 4.61 18.30 4.75
CA THR A 35 5.19 19.09 5.85
C THR A 35 6.44 18.40 6.42
N ILE A 36 6.36 17.10 6.73
CA ILE A 36 7.48 16.31 7.24
C ILE A 36 8.60 16.26 6.20
N SER A 37 8.29 15.97 4.93
CA SER A 37 9.32 15.91 3.88
C SER A 37 10.04 17.24 3.70
N ARG A 38 9.33 18.38 3.75
CA ARG A 38 9.94 19.73 3.69
C ARG A 38 10.83 20.02 4.89
N LYS A 39 10.35 19.71 6.10
CA LYS A 39 11.12 19.86 7.36
C LYS A 39 12.45 19.11 7.26
N TYR A 40 12.43 17.86 6.79
CA TYR A 40 13.63 17.04 6.71
C TYR A 40 14.57 17.43 5.57
N LEU A 41 14.05 17.86 4.41
CA LEU A 41 14.91 18.44 3.37
C LEU A 41 15.65 19.69 3.86
N GLN A 42 14.98 20.54 4.64
CA GLN A 42 15.62 21.72 5.22
C GLN A 42 16.68 21.33 6.26
N LYS A 43 16.43 20.32 7.10
CA LYS A 43 17.45 19.78 8.02
C LYS A 43 18.68 19.24 7.27
N LEU A 44 18.47 18.47 6.20
CA LEU A 44 19.56 17.96 5.36
C LEU A 44 20.36 19.12 4.75
N ARG A 45 19.66 20.15 4.24
CA ARG A 45 20.29 21.34 3.64
C ARG A 45 21.16 22.10 4.63
N LEU A 46 20.69 22.32 5.86
CA LEU A 46 21.48 22.99 6.89
C LEU A 46 22.70 22.12 7.28
N CYS A 47 22.50 20.82 7.47
CA CYS A 47 23.57 19.90 7.85
C CYS A 47 24.74 19.89 6.86
N ILE A 48 24.48 19.91 5.55
CA ILE A 48 25.52 19.86 4.52
C ILE A 48 26.14 21.23 4.20
N ARG A 49 25.49 22.33 4.62
CA ARG A 49 26.04 23.68 4.44
C ARG A 49 27.07 24.01 5.51
N ASP A 50 26.82 23.54 6.72
CA ASP A 50 27.70 23.75 7.87
C ASP A 50 28.88 22.76 7.90
N ASN A 51 28.90 21.77 7.01
CA ASN A 51 29.89 20.69 7.00
C ASN A 51 30.25 20.23 5.58
N ASN A 52 31.55 20.03 5.31
CA ASN A 52 32.03 19.45 4.05
C ASN A 52 32.08 17.92 4.10
N PHE A 53 31.73 17.26 2.99
CA PHE A 53 31.85 15.81 2.86
C PHE A 53 33.30 15.34 3.07
N LYS A 54 33.47 14.20 3.75
CA LYS A 54 34.79 13.62 4.05
C LYS A 54 35.53 13.17 2.80
N ASN A 55 34.80 12.65 1.82
CA ASN A 55 35.30 12.16 0.54
C ASN A 55 34.18 12.26 -0.51
N LYS A 56 34.53 12.01 -1.78
CA LYS A 56 33.57 12.07 -2.89
C LYS A 56 32.49 10.99 -2.78
N GLU A 57 32.84 9.82 -2.27
CA GLU A 57 31.93 8.68 -2.13
C GLU A 57 30.76 9.00 -1.19
N ASN A 58 31.03 9.74 -0.11
CA ASN A 58 29.99 10.23 0.80
C ASN A 58 29.09 11.28 0.14
N GLU A 59 29.66 12.16 -0.68
CA GLU A 59 28.88 13.14 -1.47
C GLU A 59 27.99 12.45 -2.51
N ILE A 60 28.55 11.51 -3.27
CA ILE A 60 27.83 10.68 -4.24
C ILE A 60 26.68 9.95 -3.52
N THR A 61 26.96 9.31 -2.39
CA THR A 61 25.94 8.57 -1.62
C THR A 61 24.81 9.49 -1.16
N PHE A 62 25.16 10.70 -0.72
CA PHE A 62 24.18 11.70 -0.32
C PHE A 62 23.25 12.10 -1.47
N PHE A 63 23.81 12.48 -2.62
CA PHE A 63 23.05 12.96 -3.78
C PHE A 63 22.40 11.85 -4.59
N LYS A 64 22.89 10.62 -4.50
CA LYS A 64 22.33 9.45 -5.21
C LYS A 64 21.27 8.71 -4.40
N LYS A 65 21.39 8.69 -3.06
CA LYS A 65 20.53 7.86 -2.18
C LYS A 65 19.77 8.67 -1.14
N HIS A 66 20.49 9.41 -0.29
CA HIS A 66 19.89 10.01 0.91
C HIS A 66 18.95 11.19 0.62
N LYS A 67 19.43 12.21 -0.09
CA LYS A 67 18.60 13.36 -0.47
C LYS A 67 17.45 12.92 -1.38
N PRO A 68 17.66 12.10 -2.43
CA PRO A 68 16.56 11.63 -3.27
C PRO A 68 15.49 10.85 -2.52
N TYR A 69 15.84 10.06 -1.50
CA TYR A 69 14.86 9.36 -0.68
C TYR A 69 13.87 10.33 -0.04
N VAL A 70 14.33 11.36 0.67
CA VAL A 70 13.45 12.37 1.28
C VAL A 70 12.72 13.21 0.23
N TYR A 71 13.45 13.64 -0.81
CA TYR A 71 12.89 14.51 -1.84
C TYR A 71 11.82 13.82 -2.69
N SER A 72 11.95 12.51 -2.90
CA SER A 72 10.96 11.70 -3.62
C SER A 72 9.61 11.70 -2.90
N ARG A 73 9.59 11.62 -1.57
CA ARG A 73 8.35 11.69 -0.78
C ARG A 73 7.69 13.05 -0.91
N LEU A 74 8.46 14.14 -0.83
CA LEU A 74 7.89 15.47 -1.08
C LEU A 74 7.22 15.56 -2.46
N LYS A 75 7.90 15.08 -3.51
CA LYS A 75 7.34 15.06 -4.87
C LYS A 75 6.10 14.17 -4.96
N PHE A 76 6.14 12.99 -4.34
CA PHE A 76 5.03 12.05 -4.28
C PHE A 76 3.80 12.70 -3.64
N TYR A 77 3.90 13.19 -2.39
CA TYR A 77 2.75 13.79 -1.71
C TYR A 77 2.26 15.06 -2.39
N ALA A 78 3.14 15.91 -2.94
CA ALA A 78 2.71 17.09 -3.69
C ALA A 78 1.94 16.72 -4.97
N LYS A 79 2.36 15.68 -5.69
CA LYS A 79 1.61 15.18 -6.86
C LYS A 79 0.33 14.47 -6.46
N LEU A 80 0.37 13.67 -5.39
CA LEU A 80 -0.81 12.99 -4.85
C LEU A 80 -1.88 13.98 -4.40
N TYR A 81 -1.50 15.07 -3.73
CA TYR A 81 -2.41 16.15 -3.37
C TYR A 81 -3.14 16.72 -4.60
N ASN A 82 -2.39 16.99 -5.68
CA ASN A 82 -2.98 17.46 -6.94
C ASN A 82 -3.88 16.39 -7.59
N PHE A 83 -3.48 15.11 -7.54
CA PHE A 83 -4.31 14.01 -8.00
C PHE A 83 -5.65 13.95 -7.25
N LEU A 84 -5.65 14.07 -5.92
CA LEU A 84 -6.86 14.05 -5.11
C LEU A 84 -7.79 15.23 -5.42
N ILE A 85 -7.25 16.43 -5.67
CA ILE A 85 -8.04 17.61 -6.09
C ILE A 85 -8.71 17.38 -7.44
N ASN A 86 -7.99 16.80 -8.39
CA ASN A 86 -8.45 16.66 -9.78
C ASN A 86 -9.23 15.37 -10.02
N ARG A 87 -9.31 14.46 -9.03
CA ARG A 87 -10.00 13.19 -9.15
C ARG A 87 -11.48 13.43 -9.44
N PRO A 88 -12.04 12.87 -10.53
CA PRO A 88 -13.44 13.07 -10.86
C PRO A 88 -14.36 12.36 -9.87
N ALA A 89 -15.43 13.03 -9.45
CA ALA A 89 -16.50 12.44 -8.62
C ALA A 89 -17.51 11.60 -9.43
N GLY A 90 -17.17 11.29 -10.69
CA GLY A 90 -18.03 10.58 -11.63
C GLY A 90 -18.10 9.07 -11.40
N THR A 91 -18.55 8.34 -12.42
CA THR A 91 -18.66 6.88 -12.42
C THR A 91 -17.30 6.21 -12.19
N ILE A 92 -17.31 4.94 -11.72
CA ILE A 92 -16.11 4.11 -11.60
C ILE A 92 -15.29 4.12 -12.90
N GLN A 93 -15.96 3.99 -14.05
CA GLN A 93 -15.31 4.03 -15.36
C GLN A 93 -14.60 5.36 -15.62
N SER A 94 -15.23 6.49 -15.30
CA SER A 94 -14.60 7.81 -15.48
C SER A 94 -13.37 7.99 -14.58
N GLN A 95 -13.40 7.43 -13.36
CA GLN A 95 -12.27 7.45 -12.44
C GLN A 95 -11.13 6.56 -12.95
N GLN A 96 -11.44 5.38 -13.50
CA GLN A 96 -10.45 4.49 -14.09
C GLN A 96 -9.73 5.16 -15.26
N ILE A 97 -10.48 5.77 -16.19
CA ILE A 97 -9.91 6.51 -17.33
C ILE A 97 -8.97 7.61 -16.85
N PHE A 98 -9.40 8.41 -15.86
CA PHE A 98 -8.56 9.47 -15.28
C PHE A 98 -7.26 8.93 -14.69
N ILE A 99 -7.31 7.85 -13.92
CA ILE A 99 -6.10 7.26 -13.31
C ILE A 99 -5.17 6.70 -14.40
N ASP A 100 -5.71 6.04 -15.42
CA ASP A 100 -4.92 5.53 -16.55
C ASP A 100 -4.22 6.68 -17.31
N GLU A 101 -4.90 7.82 -17.53
CA GLU A 101 -4.28 9.02 -18.12
C GLU A 101 -3.15 9.58 -17.25
N GLU A 102 -3.31 9.60 -15.92
CA GLU A 102 -2.25 10.03 -15.01
C GLU A 102 -1.03 9.10 -15.06
N ILE A 103 -1.25 7.78 -15.13
CA ILE A 103 -0.16 6.80 -15.33
C ILE A 103 0.57 7.06 -16.65
N GLN A 104 -0.16 7.28 -17.74
CA GLN A 104 0.42 7.56 -19.05
C GLN A 104 1.31 8.81 -19.02
N LYS A 105 0.83 9.91 -18.41
CA LYS A 105 1.62 11.15 -18.25
C LYS A 105 2.94 10.91 -17.49
N LEU A 106 2.92 10.10 -16.43
CA LEU A 106 4.14 9.74 -15.70
C LEU A 106 5.10 8.93 -16.56
N GLN A 107 4.60 7.95 -17.30
CA GLN A 107 5.40 7.11 -18.20
C GLN A 107 6.03 7.92 -19.35
N GLU A 108 5.27 8.81 -19.98
CA GLU A 108 5.77 9.71 -21.02
C GLU A 108 6.86 10.64 -20.50
N SER A 109 6.68 11.18 -19.30
CA SER A 109 7.71 11.98 -18.65
C SER A 109 8.99 11.18 -18.36
N ASN A 110 8.90 9.86 -18.16
CA ASN A 110 10.06 8.99 -17.97
C ASN A 110 10.78 8.66 -19.28
N ARG A 111 10.05 8.51 -20.39
CA ARG A 111 10.62 8.20 -21.72
C ARG A 111 11.69 9.20 -22.17
N ARG A 112 11.58 10.46 -21.76
CA ARG A 112 12.55 11.52 -22.09
C ARG A 112 13.96 11.25 -21.53
N ASN A 113 14.07 10.48 -20.45
CA ASN A 113 15.32 10.22 -19.73
C ASN A 113 15.60 8.70 -19.60
N ILE A 114 15.22 7.90 -20.61
CA ILE A 114 15.27 6.43 -20.54
C ILE A 114 16.68 5.89 -20.21
N ASP A 115 17.74 6.49 -20.75
CA ASP A 115 19.12 6.07 -20.48
C ASP A 115 19.53 6.30 -19.03
N PHE A 116 19.13 7.43 -18.45
CA PHE A 116 19.37 7.71 -17.04
C PHE A 116 18.53 6.81 -16.13
N ILE A 117 17.29 6.50 -16.52
CA ILE A 117 16.45 5.53 -15.80
C ILE A 117 17.13 4.16 -15.81
N LYS A 118 17.63 3.70 -16.96
CA LYS A 118 18.36 2.44 -17.06
C LYS A 118 19.57 2.44 -16.13
N TYR A 119 20.40 3.49 -16.19
CA TYR A 119 21.54 3.67 -15.32
C TYR A 119 21.17 3.57 -13.82
N TYR A 120 20.08 4.23 -13.41
CA TYR A 120 19.58 4.17 -12.03
C TYR A 120 19.09 2.77 -11.64
N ARG A 121 18.30 2.12 -12.51
CA ARG A 121 17.73 0.78 -12.25
C ARG A 121 18.77 -0.33 -12.20
N GLU A 122 19.86 -0.19 -12.94
CA GLU A 122 21.00 -1.12 -12.94
C GLU A 122 21.98 -0.85 -11.78
N GLU A 123 21.68 0.12 -10.91
CA GLU A 123 22.55 0.56 -9.80
C GLU A 123 23.99 0.91 -10.25
N SER A 124 24.14 1.32 -11.51
CA SER A 124 25.45 1.57 -12.12
C SER A 124 26.17 2.72 -11.42
N THR A 125 27.49 2.65 -11.34
CA THR A 125 28.35 3.66 -10.71
C THR A 125 29.25 4.39 -11.72
N VAL A 126 29.24 3.97 -13.00
CA VAL A 126 30.19 4.41 -14.04
C VAL A 126 30.20 5.92 -14.24
N LEU A 127 29.07 6.60 -14.02
CA LEU A 127 28.90 8.04 -14.22
C LEU A 127 28.69 8.81 -12.91
N ASP A 128 28.92 8.19 -11.75
CA ASP A 128 28.61 8.79 -10.45
C ASP A 128 29.32 10.14 -10.24
N GLU A 129 30.59 10.23 -10.64
CA GLU A 129 31.37 11.48 -10.50
C GLU A 129 30.80 12.66 -11.32
N PHE A 130 30.08 12.38 -12.40
CA PHE A 130 29.48 13.41 -13.26
C PHE A 130 28.05 13.76 -12.85
N TYR A 131 27.36 12.83 -12.20
CA TYR A 131 25.96 12.97 -11.82
C TYR A 131 25.74 13.49 -10.39
N PHE A 132 26.63 13.13 -9.47
CA PHE A 132 26.39 13.28 -8.02
C PHE A 132 27.49 14.01 -7.26
N ILE A 133 28.41 14.68 -7.95
CA ILE A 133 29.38 15.60 -7.34
C ILE A 133 29.01 17.03 -7.71
N ARG A 134 28.87 17.92 -6.71
CA ARG A 134 28.54 19.33 -6.96
C ARG A 134 29.60 20.02 -7.82
N GLY A 135 29.17 20.85 -8.75
CA GLY A 135 30.06 21.65 -9.61
C GLY A 135 30.84 20.86 -10.66
N LYS A 136 30.62 19.54 -10.78
CA LYS A 136 31.24 18.68 -11.80
C LYS A 136 30.28 18.30 -12.95
N ASP A 137 29.21 19.06 -13.10
CA ASP A 137 28.17 18.78 -14.09
C ASP A 137 28.73 18.82 -15.51
N LYS A 138 28.63 17.71 -16.24
CA LYS A 138 28.99 17.64 -17.65
C LYS A 138 27.76 17.98 -18.49
N ILE A 139 27.76 19.15 -19.14
CA ILE A 139 26.61 19.67 -19.92
C ILE A 139 26.05 18.63 -20.91
N SER A 140 26.91 17.84 -21.55
CA SER A 140 26.49 16.80 -22.52
C SER A 140 25.65 15.67 -21.91
N LEU A 141 25.65 15.53 -20.58
CA LEU A 141 24.90 14.51 -19.85
C LEU A 141 23.63 15.08 -19.20
N VAL A 142 23.43 16.40 -19.21
CA VAL A 142 22.28 17.04 -18.58
C VAL A 142 21.05 16.87 -19.46
N SER A 143 20.07 16.13 -18.96
CA SER A 143 18.78 15.92 -19.63
C SER A 143 17.69 16.94 -19.23
N ASP A 144 17.89 17.64 -18.11
CA ASP A 144 16.95 18.60 -17.54
C ASP A 144 17.69 19.89 -17.13
N THR A 145 17.34 21.01 -17.76
CA THR A 145 17.96 22.32 -17.50
C THR A 145 17.45 22.97 -16.21
N SER A 146 16.44 22.40 -15.55
CA SER A 146 15.91 22.94 -14.28
C SER A 146 16.96 22.95 -13.16
N HIS A 147 17.95 22.06 -13.21
CA HIS A 147 19.07 22.03 -12.26
C HIS A 147 19.82 23.37 -12.18
N PHE A 148 19.94 24.10 -13.30
CA PHE A 148 20.64 25.40 -13.35
C PHE A 148 19.99 26.49 -12.49
N TYR A 149 18.74 26.28 -12.06
CA TYR A 149 17.99 27.21 -11.20
C TYR A 149 17.89 26.73 -9.75
N THR A 150 18.56 25.63 -9.40
CA THR A 150 18.52 25.07 -8.04
C THR A 150 19.69 25.53 -7.19
N ASP A 151 19.59 25.31 -5.87
CA ASP A 151 20.65 25.62 -4.91
C ASP A 151 21.90 24.77 -5.21
N ALA A 152 22.94 25.38 -5.79
CA ALA A 152 24.17 24.71 -6.19
C ALA A 152 24.95 24.12 -5.00
N GLU A 153 24.71 24.59 -3.77
CA GLU A 153 25.32 24.02 -2.56
C GLU A 153 24.56 22.76 -2.10
N PHE A 154 23.30 22.59 -2.51
CA PHE A 154 22.44 21.49 -2.07
C PHE A 154 21.92 20.63 -3.22
N SER A 155 22.39 20.76 -4.47
CA SER A 155 21.90 19.99 -5.61
C SER A 155 23.01 19.60 -6.59
N THR A 156 22.79 18.54 -7.37
CA THR A 156 23.66 18.12 -8.48
C THR A 156 22.82 17.92 -9.74
N SER A 157 23.45 17.75 -10.91
CA SER A 157 22.68 17.62 -12.16
C SER A 157 21.59 16.55 -12.17
N HIS A 158 21.71 15.49 -11.35
CA HIS A 158 20.85 14.30 -11.45
C HIS A 158 20.19 13.83 -10.15
N ASP A 159 20.43 14.49 -9.01
CA ASP A 159 19.79 14.11 -7.74
C ASP A 159 18.26 14.30 -7.77
N ASN A 160 17.80 15.39 -8.39
CA ASN A 160 16.39 15.68 -8.63
C ASN A 160 15.76 14.66 -9.59
N ALA A 161 16.54 14.19 -10.58
CA ALA A 161 16.09 13.17 -11.52
C ALA A 161 15.84 11.83 -10.81
N ILE A 162 16.72 11.40 -9.90
CA ILE A 162 16.48 10.21 -9.07
C ILE A 162 15.24 10.40 -8.20
N ALA A 163 15.13 11.55 -7.52
CA ALA A 163 13.98 11.80 -6.65
C ALA A 163 12.66 11.76 -7.42
N LYS A 164 12.68 12.22 -8.69
CA LYS A 164 11.54 12.14 -9.61
C LYS A 164 11.21 10.69 -9.99
N ILE A 165 12.20 9.87 -10.34
CA ILE A 165 12.01 8.44 -10.64
C ILE A 165 11.35 7.73 -9.44
N MET A 166 11.92 7.90 -8.24
CA MET A 166 11.40 7.30 -7.01
C MET A 166 9.97 7.77 -6.70
N ALA A 167 9.67 9.06 -6.88
CA ALA A 167 8.32 9.59 -6.67
C ALA A 167 7.32 9.00 -7.66
N TYR A 168 7.73 8.80 -8.92
CA TYR A 168 6.86 8.23 -9.94
C TYR A 168 6.58 6.75 -9.66
N ASP A 169 7.56 6.01 -9.15
CA ASP A 169 7.35 4.62 -8.70
C ASP A 169 6.29 4.53 -7.61
N LEU A 170 6.36 5.42 -6.61
CA LEU A 170 5.36 5.50 -5.54
C LEU A 170 3.98 5.87 -6.08
N LEU A 171 3.88 6.85 -6.99
CA LEU A 171 2.62 7.26 -7.61
C LEU A 171 2.01 6.13 -8.44
N ILE A 172 2.80 5.48 -9.30
CA ILE A 172 2.33 4.38 -10.14
C ILE A 172 1.82 3.23 -9.25
N ASN A 173 2.55 2.89 -8.18
CA ASN A 173 2.10 1.87 -7.22
C ASN A 173 0.74 2.22 -6.62
N HIS A 174 0.59 3.45 -6.12
CA HIS A 174 -0.67 3.94 -5.56
C HIS A 174 -1.81 3.94 -6.59
N TYR A 175 -1.57 4.42 -7.81
CA TYR A 175 -2.56 4.44 -8.89
C TYR A 175 -3.00 3.05 -9.31
N VAL A 176 -2.08 2.08 -9.38
CA VAL A 176 -2.41 0.69 -9.67
C VAL A 176 -3.28 0.08 -8.56
N GLN A 177 -3.00 0.40 -7.29
CA GLN A 177 -3.83 -0.04 -6.16
C GLN A 177 -5.24 0.56 -6.23
N GLU A 178 -5.37 1.87 -6.52
CA GLU A 178 -6.66 2.53 -6.71
C GLU A 178 -7.45 1.93 -7.88
N LEU A 179 -6.79 1.62 -9.00
CA LEU A 179 -7.42 0.93 -10.14
C LEU A 179 -7.90 -0.47 -9.76
N SER A 180 -7.11 -1.22 -8.98
CA SER A 180 -7.52 -2.53 -8.47
C SER A 180 -8.77 -2.41 -7.59
N TYR A 181 -8.77 -1.46 -6.66
CA TYR A 181 -9.89 -1.20 -5.77
C TYR A 181 -11.17 -0.85 -6.54
N LEU A 182 -11.08 0.04 -7.53
CA LEU A 182 -12.20 0.42 -8.39
C LEU A 182 -12.70 -0.76 -9.24
N ARG A 183 -11.79 -1.62 -9.70
CA ARG A 183 -12.14 -2.83 -10.44
C ARG A 183 -12.91 -3.83 -9.57
N ASP A 184 -12.45 -4.05 -8.34
CA ASP A 184 -13.14 -4.94 -7.39
C ASP A 184 -14.54 -4.43 -7.06
N GLN A 185 -14.69 -3.11 -6.87
CA GLN A 185 -16.01 -2.48 -6.73
C GLN A 185 -16.91 -2.71 -7.95
N SER A 186 -16.36 -2.60 -9.18
CA SER A 186 -17.13 -2.78 -10.41
C SER A 186 -17.66 -4.21 -10.60
N TYR A 187 -16.96 -5.21 -10.05
CA TYR A 187 -17.37 -6.61 -10.06
C TYR A 187 -18.30 -6.98 -8.89
N GLY A 188 -18.69 -6.03 -8.04
CA GLY A 188 -19.48 -6.30 -6.84
C GLY A 188 -18.69 -7.04 -5.74
N ILE A 189 -17.37 -7.15 -5.88
CA ILE A 189 -16.46 -7.67 -4.86
C ILE A 189 -16.23 -6.52 -3.88
N SER A 190 -17.24 -6.23 -3.06
CA SER A 190 -17.01 -5.30 -1.95
C SER A 190 -16.08 -5.99 -0.96
N ASN A 191 -14.98 -5.33 -0.59
CA ASN A 191 -14.15 -5.67 0.58
C ASN A 191 -14.91 -5.58 1.93
N LYS A 192 -16.25 -5.63 1.90
CA LYS A 192 -17.19 -5.55 3.04
C LYS A 192 -17.87 -6.88 3.37
N LEU A 193 -17.49 -8.01 2.78
CA LEU A 193 -18.16 -9.30 3.07
C LEU A 193 -18.13 -9.67 4.56
N ASN A 194 -17.13 -9.18 5.30
CA ASN A 194 -16.94 -9.47 6.71
C ASN A 194 -16.79 -8.20 7.58
N THR A 195 -17.28 -7.04 7.12
CA THR A 195 -17.21 -5.79 7.91
C THR A 195 -18.61 -5.36 8.33
N LEU A 196 -18.84 -5.32 9.63
CA LEU A 196 -20.08 -4.84 10.25
C LEU A 196 -20.27 -3.35 10.00
N ALA A 197 -21.51 -2.86 10.18
CA ALA A 197 -21.85 -1.44 9.98
C ALA A 197 -21.06 -0.48 10.90
N ASN A 198 -20.56 -0.97 12.02
CA ASN A 198 -19.71 -0.24 12.97
C ASN A 198 -18.20 -0.30 12.62
N GLY A 199 -17.82 -0.93 11.50
CA GLY A 199 -16.43 -1.08 11.07
C GLY A 199 -15.68 -2.28 11.66
N GLU A 200 -16.30 -3.05 12.57
CA GLU A 200 -15.69 -4.26 13.13
C GLU A 200 -15.74 -5.43 12.13
N ARG A 201 -14.73 -6.32 12.21
CA ARG A 201 -14.71 -7.53 11.39
C ARG A 201 -15.59 -8.62 12.00
N LEU A 202 -16.34 -9.33 11.16
CA LEU A 202 -17.09 -10.54 11.50
C LEU A 202 -16.11 -11.70 11.76
N GLY A 203 -15.81 -11.94 13.03
CA GLY A 203 -14.96 -13.05 13.46
C GLY A 203 -15.75 -14.31 13.83
N TRP A 204 -15.27 -15.48 13.41
CA TRP A 204 -15.78 -16.75 13.93
C TRP A 204 -15.11 -17.07 15.27
N THR A 205 -15.90 -17.06 16.35
CA THR A 205 -15.41 -17.24 17.72
C THR A 205 -15.60 -18.66 18.26
N ALA A 206 -16.39 -19.48 17.58
CA ALA A 206 -16.58 -20.89 17.93
C ALA A 206 -15.46 -21.78 17.36
N SER A 207 -15.52 -23.08 17.60
CA SER A 207 -14.49 -23.99 17.11
C SER A 207 -14.55 -24.14 15.57
N LYS A 208 -13.44 -24.53 14.92
CA LYS A 208 -13.44 -24.87 13.49
C LYS A 208 -14.35 -26.08 13.20
N THR A 209 -14.40 -27.02 14.13
CA THR A 209 -15.29 -28.19 14.06
C THR A 209 -16.76 -27.76 14.08
N ASP A 210 -17.11 -26.76 14.89
CA ASP A 210 -18.47 -26.18 14.94
C ASP A 210 -18.84 -25.55 13.59
N LEU A 211 -17.90 -24.84 12.95
CA LEU A 211 -18.12 -24.26 11.63
C LEU A 211 -18.30 -25.33 10.55
N ILE A 212 -17.50 -26.40 10.61
CA ILE A 212 -17.62 -27.54 9.70
C ILE A 212 -18.96 -28.25 9.88
N GLU A 213 -19.41 -28.44 11.13
CA GLU A 213 -20.74 -29.00 11.43
C GLU A 213 -21.86 -28.14 10.80
N LEU A 214 -21.76 -26.81 10.91
CA LEU A 214 -22.71 -25.87 10.30
C LEU A 214 -22.70 -25.92 8.77
N ILE A 215 -21.52 -25.97 8.14
CA ILE A 215 -21.39 -26.07 6.67
C ILE A 215 -22.11 -27.32 6.16
N TYR A 216 -21.89 -28.47 6.80
CA TYR A 216 -22.56 -29.70 6.43
C TYR A 216 -24.07 -29.66 6.69
N ALA A 217 -24.52 -29.06 7.80
CA ALA A 217 -25.95 -28.89 8.06
C ALA A 217 -26.63 -28.01 7.00
N LEU A 218 -26.01 -26.89 6.62
CA LEU A 218 -26.50 -26.01 5.56
C LEU A 218 -26.57 -26.72 4.21
N GLN A 219 -25.54 -27.49 3.86
CA GLN A 219 -25.52 -28.28 2.63
C GLN A 219 -26.61 -29.35 2.62
N ALA A 220 -26.77 -30.11 3.72
CA ALA A 220 -27.79 -31.15 3.85
C ALA A 220 -29.21 -30.60 3.85
N SER A 221 -29.43 -29.41 4.42
CA SER A 221 -30.74 -28.74 4.41
C SER A 221 -31.15 -28.22 3.03
N GLY A 222 -30.20 -28.07 2.11
CA GLY A 222 -30.43 -27.45 0.81
C GLY A 222 -30.62 -25.93 0.85
N ALA A 223 -30.40 -25.28 2.00
CA ALA A 223 -30.62 -23.84 2.18
C ALA A 223 -29.74 -22.98 1.26
N ILE A 224 -28.60 -23.50 0.79
CA ILE A 224 -27.70 -22.80 -0.13
C ILE A 224 -27.78 -23.45 -1.51
N LYS A 225 -28.14 -22.66 -2.51
CA LYS A 225 -28.22 -23.07 -3.93
C LYS A 225 -29.05 -24.36 -4.12
N SER A 226 -30.12 -24.49 -3.36
CA SER A 226 -31.00 -25.68 -3.35
C SER A 226 -30.25 -27.00 -3.14
N GLY A 227 -29.16 -26.99 -2.36
CA GLY A 227 -28.33 -28.16 -2.04
C GLY A 227 -27.28 -28.52 -3.10
N THR A 228 -27.15 -27.73 -4.17
CA THR A 228 -26.19 -28.00 -5.25
C THR A 228 -24.78 -27.40 -5.02
N ALA A 229 -24.59 -26.62 -3.95
CA ALA A 229 -23.28 -26.09 -3.58
C ALA A 229 -22.40 -27.20 -2.99
N GLY A 230 -21.15 -27.27 -3.44
CA GLY A 230 -20.21 -28.29 -2.96
C GLY A 230 -19.64 -27.95 -1.58
N ILE A 231 -19.35 -28.97 -0.75
CA ILE A 231 -18.77 -28.75 0.59
C ILE A 231 -17.47 -27.93 0.54
N LYS A 232 -16.59 -28.18 -0.44
CA LYS A 232 -15.35 -27.39 -0.59
C LYS A 232 -15.61 -25.93 -0.95
N GLU A 233 -16.60 -25.69 -1.80
CA GLU A 233 -16.99 -24.34 -2.23
C GLU A 233 -17.56 -23.56 -1.04
N MET A 234 -18.46 -24.19 -0.27
CA MET A 234 -19.03 -23.61 0.94
C MET A 234 -17.99 -23.39 2.03
N ALA A 235 -17.03 -24.32 2.20
CA ALA A 235 -15.93 -24.17 3.12
C ALA A 235 -15.01 -23.01 2.72
N SER A 236 -14.66 -22.88 1.44
CA SER A 236 -13.87 -21.75 0.93
C SER A 236 -14.55 -20.41 1.22
N ALA A 237 -15.86 -20.33 0.93
CA ALA A 237 -16.63 -19.12 1.22
C ALA A 237 -16.62 -18.77 2.72
N CYS A 238 -16.72 -19.76 3.61
CA CYS A 238 -16.64 -19.52 5.06
C CYS A 238 -15.21 -19.15 5.52
N GLU A 239 -14.17 -19.72 4.93
CA GLU A 239 -12.77 -19.32 5.17
C GLU A 239 -12.54 -17.85 4.80
N ASP A 240 -13.11 -17.41 3.68
CA ASP A 240 -12.99 -16.03 3.20
C ASP A 240 -13.81 -15.06 4.07
N ILE A 241 -15.05 -15.42 4.44
CA ILE A 241 -15.90 -14.59 5.31
C ILE A 241 -15.29 -14.42 6.70
N PHE A 242 -14.77 -15.49 7.31
CA PHE A 242 -14.28 -15.45 8.68
C PHE A 242 -12.76 -15.30 8.81
N GLU A 243 -12.05 -15.08 7.71
CA GLU A 243 -10.59 -14.92 7.64
C GLU A 243 -9.83 -16.04 8.40
N LEU A 244 -10.24 -17.30 8.18
CA LEU A 244 -9.66 -18.46 8.85
C LEU A 244 -9.35 -19.61 7.89
N LYS A 245 -8.63 -20.62 8.38
CA LYS A 245 -8.38 -21.87 7.64
C LYS A 245 -9.01 -23.06 8.35
N LEU A 246 -9.96 -23.72 7.70
CA LEU A 246 -10.69 -24.89 8.18
C LEU A 246 -9.87 -26.18 8.07
N GLY A 247 -8.93 -26.25 7.12
CA GLY A 247 -8.09 -27.43 6.94
C GLY A 247 -8.87 -28.60 6.33
N ASN A 248 -8.76 -29.80 6.91
CA ASN A 248 -9.34 -31.02 6.32
C ASN A 248 -10.82 -31.19 6.71
N VAL A 249 -11.69 -30.44 6.03
CA VAL A 249 -13.14 -30.39 6.23
C VAL A 249 -13.79 -31.78 6.21
N TYR A 250 -13.40 -32.65 5.27
CA TYR A 250 -13.97 -34.00 5.16
C TYR A 250 -13.58 -34.90 6.32
N ARG A 251 -12.30 -34.89 6.72
CA ARG A 251 -11.83 -35.69 7.85
C ARG A 251 -12.52 -35.27 9.14
N THR A 252 -12.58 -33.97 9.40
CA THR A 252 -13.24 -33.45 10.60
C THR A 252 -14.73 -33.81 10.63
N PHE A 253 -15.40 -33.85 9.48
CA PHE A 253 -16.79 -34.33 9.43
C PHE A 253 -16.92 -35.84 9.74
N LEU A 254 -15.98 -36.67 9.30
CA LEU A 254 -15.96 -38.09 9.69
C LEU A 254 -15.84 -38.23 11.22
N GLU A 255 -14.96 -37.43 11.84
CA GLU A 255 -14.78 -37.40 13.31
C GLU A 255 -16.07 -36.94 14.03
N ILE A 256 -16.81 -35.97 13.46
CA ILE A 256 -18.13 -35.56 13.98
C ILE A 256 -19.12 -36.73 13.94
N ARG A 257 -19.17 -37.46 12.82
CA ARG A 257 -20.08 -38.59 12.62
C ARG A 257 -19.80 -39.77 13.56
N GLU A 258 -18.56 -39.93 13.99
CA GLU A 258 -18.13 -41.01 14.90
C GLU A 258 -18.43 -40.72 16.39
N ARG A 259 -18.90 -39.51 16.72
CA ARG A 259 -19.33 -39.20 18.09
C ARG A 259 -20.46 -40.13 18.53
N LYS A 260 -20.33 -40.72 19.72
CA LYS A 260 -21.35 -41.62 20.32
C LYS A 260 -22.48 -40.86 21.02
N ILE A 261 -22.20 -39.63 21.43
CA ILE A 261 -23.11 -38.72 22.16
C ILE A 261 -22.91 -37.33 21.52
N ASP A 262 -23.99 -36.57 21.35
CA ASP A 262 -24.00 -35.22 20.77
C ASP A 262 -23.35 -35.11 19.38
N GLN A 263 -23.82 -35.94 18.43
CA GLN A 263 -23.34 -35.89 17.04
C GLN A 263 -23.48 -34.50 16.41
N THR A 264 -24.59 -33.81 16.69
CA THR A 264 -24.94 -32.46 16.19
C THR A 264 -24.82 -31.38 17.26
N LYS A 265 -23.80 -31.51 18.13
CA LYS A 265 -23.61 -30.67 19.31
C LYS A 265 -23.76 -29.17 19.05
N PHE A 266 -23.20 -28.66 17.96
CA PHE A 266 -23.26 -27.23 17.66
C PHE A 266 -24.64 -26.81 17.18
N ILE A 267 -25.28 -27.60 16.31
CA ILE A 267 -26.65 -27.34 15.83
C ILE A 267 -27.65 -27.37 16.98
N ASP A 268 -27.51 -28.34 17.89
CA ASP A 268 -28.37 -28.47 19.07
C ASP A 268 -28.22 -27.25 19.99
N ARG A 269 -26.97 -26.77 20.18
CA ARG A 269 -26.71 -25.52 20.91
C ARG A 269 -27.37 -24.33 20.23
N LEU A 270 -27.22 -24.17 18.91
CA LEU A 270 -27.82 -23.06 18.15
C LEU A 270 -29.35 -23.03 18.32
N LYS A 271 -30.00 -24.17 18.13
CA LYS A 271 -31.46 -24.32 18.31
C LYS A 271 -31.89 -23.92 19.72
N ALA A 272 -31.25 -24.48 20.75
CA ALA A 272 -31.59 -24.21 22.14
C ALA A 272 -31.41 -22.72 22.50
N THR A 273 -30.34 -22.08 22.03
CA THR A 273 -30.10 -20.65 22.28
C THR A 273 -31.08 -19.75 21.53
N LEU A 274 -31.49 -20.12 20.32
CA LEU A 274 -32.46 -19.35 19.54
C LEU A 274 -33.86 -19.40 20.19
N LEU A 275 -34.31 -20.59 20.61
CA LEU A 275 -35.59 -20.76 21.28
C LEU A 275 -35.67 -19.94 22.58
N ARG A 276 -34.62 -19.99 23.41
CA ARG A 276 -34.55 -19.17 24.63
C ARG A 276 -34.67 -17.68 24.35
N ARG A 277 -33.99 -17.19 23.31
CA ARG A 277 -34.06 -15.77 22.91
C ARG A 277 -35.47 -15.36 22.47
N MET A 278 -36.21 -16.27 21.82
CA MET A 278 -37.61 -16.02 21.45
C MET A 278 -38.49 -15.94 22.70
N GLU A 279 -38.36 -16.89 23.62
CA GLU A 279 -39.09 -16.90 24.90
C GLU A 279 -38.82 -15.63 25.74
N GLU A 280 -37.59 -15.15 25.77
CA GLU A 280 -37.19 -13.90 26.44
C GLU A 280 -37.75 -12.62 25.77
N THR A 281 -38.14 -12.69 24.50
CA THR A 281 -38.68 -11.53 23.76
C THR A 281 -40.21 -11.47 23.80
N ASP A 282 -40.87 -12.63 23.95
CA ASP A 282 -42.32 -12.76 24.01
C ASP A 282 -42.91 -12.64 25.43
N GLY A 283 -42.05 -12.60 26.46
CA GLY A 283 -42.42 -12.39 27.87
C GLY A 283 -42.14 -10.98 28.37
#